data_AF-A0A9P9FVL9-F1
#
_entry.id   AF-A0A9P9FVL9-F1
#
_cell.length_a   1.000
_cell.length_b   1.000
_cell.length_c   1.000
_cell.angle_alpha   90.00
_cell.angle_beta   90.00
_cell.angle_gamma   90.00
#
_symmetry.space_group_name_H-M   'P 1'
#
loop_
_entity.id
_entity.type
_entity.pdbx_description
1 polymer ?
#
loop_
_entity_poly.entity_id
_entity_poly.type
_entity_poly.pdbx_seq_one_letter_code
_entity_poly.pdbx_strand_id
1 'polypeptide(L)'
;MSQQSKLSRSAIPFTLKAAFLLFSLFLGYQAFLVYNQWEEPRVINSVLQNDAITLLHPHGGSECLPRFNSYHFVKKSDLVRTSCQQISSYSFPSVRIGTVTAHYGEVQQHYQKALQTHLMYSLIHDTPLEVMCSTVLDSVWNKPAFVLALLLDEMMKPQEERLEWIFWVDQDTLILDQCRPVSSFLPPEALQAHLKVDIGNAGAKDDPNDETHLIIGKDWNGINAGVFLVRVNQWAIELFSDLVAFRHFQPNVTLPFAEQSALEFLMSEPRFQRNVQGVPQVWFNAYPGDSPTEFEERDDKEGLEDQHARRGDFLLHFAGLPDKEKLINEWVDMLDRQKNPWQPERILRNSTKSIQTIWSQLGHHAK
;
A
#
# COMPACT_ATOMS: atom_id res chain seq x y z
N MET A 1 47.59 59.47 70.11
CA MET A 1 47.47 58.02 69.87
C MET A 1 46.66 57.79 68.62
N SER A 2 47.19 56.95 67.72
CA SER A 2 46.54 56.28 66.59
C SER A 2 46.07 57.12 65.37
N GLN A 3 46.74 56.84 64.24
CA GLN A 3 46.38 57.20 62.87
C GLN A 3 45.06 56.54 62.43
N GLN A 4 44.23 57.28 61.68
CA GLN A 4 43.38 56.68 60.65
C GLN A 4 43.46 57.52 59.38
N SER A 5 44.02 56.91 58.34
CA SER A 5 44.11 57.41 56.98
C SER A 5 42.74 57.43 56.32
N LYS A 6 42.33 58.59 55.80
CA LYS A 6 41.24 58.70 54.83
C LYS A 6 41.74 58.16 53.48
N LEU A 7 41.42 56.91 53.17
CA LEU A 7 41.63 56.32 51.85
C LEU A 7 40.66 56.95 50.84
N SER A 8 41.26 57.47 49.78
CA SER A 8 40.67 58.08 48.59
C SER A 8 39.58 57.21 47.96
N ARG A 9 38.41 57.80 47.64
CA ARG A 9 37.42 57.18 46.75
C ARG A 9 38.01 57.08 45.35
N SER A 10 38.57 55.92 45.01
CA SER A 10 38.99 55.57 43.66
C SER A 10 37.80 55.68 42.71
N ALA A 11 37.80 56.71 41.86
CA ALA A 11 36.89 56.84 40.76
C ALA A 11 37.27 55.79 39.71
N ILE A 12 36.42 54.77 39.53
CA ILE A 12 36.60 53.77 38.49
C ILE A 12 36.73 54.50 37.14
N PRO A 13 37.84 54.31 36.41
CA PRO A 13 38.10 55.04 35.17
C PRO A 13 36.99 54.76 34.15
N PHE A 14 36.60 55.79 33.41
CA PHE A 14 35.49 55.75 32.45
C PHE A 14 35.59 54.57 31.46
N THR A 15 36.81 54.20 31.09
CA THR A 15 37.13 53.04 30.25
C THR A 15 36.66 51.71 30.85
N LEU A 16 36.78 51.53 32.17
CA LEU A 16 36.33 50.32 32.86
C LEU A 16 34.80 50.26 32.95
N LYS A 17 34.13 51.42 33.11
CA LYS A 17 32.65 51.50 33.08
C LYS A 17 32.10 51.19 31.69
N ALA A 18 32.75 51.70 30.64
CA ALA A 18 32.37 51.43 29.26
C ALA A 18 32.57 49.94 28.90
N ALA A 19 33.67 49.33 29.34
CA ALA A 19 33.94 47.91 29.16
C ALA A 19 32.87 47.04 29.86
N PHE A 20 32.46 47.41 31.08
CA PHE A 20 31.42 46.69 31.81
C PHE A 20 30.07 46.76 31.09
N LEU A 21 29.72 47.94 30.55
CA LEU A 21 28.46 48.16 29.83
C LEU A 21 28.41 47.35 28.53
N LEU A 22 29.52 47.32 27.77
CA LEU A 22 29.64 46.50 26.57
C LEU A 22 29.55 45.01 26.89
N PHE A 23 30.18 44.56 27.98
CA PHE A 23 30.10 43.17 28.42
C PHE A 23 28.68 42.77 28.84
N SER A 24 27.97 43.64 29.56
CA SER A 24 26.57 43.40 29.93
C SER A 24 25.64 43.36 28.72
N LEU A 25 25.85 44.23 27.71
CA LEU A 25 25.10 44.19 26.45
C LEU A 25 25.38 42.91 25.65
N PHE A 26 26.64 42.46 25.62
CA PHE A 26 27.01 41.21 24.96
C PHE A 26 26.40 39.99 25.65
N LEU A 27 26.42 39.93 26.99
CA LEU A 27 25.74 38.89 27.76
C LEU A 27 24.22 38.90 27.53
N GLY A 28 23.60 40.08 27.50
CA GLY A 28 22.18 40.24 27.19
C GLY A 28 21.83 39.75 25.78
N TYR A 29 22.68 40.05 24.80
CA TYR A 29 22.51 39.57 23.43
C TYR A 29 22.70 38.06 23.31
N GLN A 30 23.69 37.47 23.98
CA GLN A 30 23.88 36.02 24.03
C GLN A 30 22.69 35.32 24.70
N ALA A 31 22.17 35.87 25.81
CA ALA A 31 20.98 35.34 26.46
C ALA A 31 19.73 35.45 25.56
N PHE A 32 19.58 36.54 24.81
CA PHE A 32 18.51 36.70 23.83
C PHE A 32 18.61 35.72 22.66
N LEU A 33 19.82 35.47 22.14
CA LEU A 33 20.04 34.46 21.11
C LEU A 33 19.73 33.05 21.60
N VAL A 34 20.16 32.71 22.83
CA VAL A 34 19.85 31.40 23.45
C VAL A 34 18.36 31.26 23.74
N TYR A 35 17.69 32.33 24.20
CA TYR A 35 16.24 32.33 24.43
C TYR A 35 15.44 32.16 23.13
N ASN A 36 15.86 32.82 22.05
CA ASN A 36 15.20 32.68 20.74
C ASN A 36 15.58 31.39 20.00
N GLN A 37 16.66 30.72 20.38
CA GLN A 37 16.99 29.35 19.92
C GLN A 37 16.40 28.27 20.82
N TRP A 38 15.83 28.64 21.97
CA TRP A 38 15.10 27.75 22.84
C TRP A 38 13.73 27.49 22.23
N GLU A 39 13.67 26.54 21.28
CA GLU A 39 12.41 25.84 21.02
C GLU A 39 11.97 25.20 22.34
N GLU A 40 10.72 25.44 22.75
CA GLU A 40 10.13 24.69 23.87
C GLU A 40 10.41 23.20 23.65
N PRO A 41 10.79 22.44 24.69
CA PRO A 41 10.89 21.00 24.56
C PRO A 41 9.51 20.50 24.17
N ARG A 42 9.35 20.13 22.89
CA ARG A 42 8.16 19.51 22.35
C ARG A 42 7.87 18.31 23.24
N VAL A 43 6.87 18.46 24.09
CA VAL A 43 6.31 17.38 24.89
C VAL A 43 6.06 16.23 23.92
N ILE A 44 6.58 15.07 24.30
CA ILE A 44 6.57 13.79 23.56
C ILE A 44 5.12 13.39 23.26
N ASN A 45 4.56 13.96 22.19
CA ASN A 45 3.29 13.61 21.59
C ASN A 45 3.48 13.25 20.10
N SER A 46 4.71 13.32 19.57
CA SER A 46 5.01 13.14 18.14
C SER A 46 5.25 11.70 17.71
N VAL A 47 5.33 10.73 18.64
CA VAL A 47 5.67 9.35 18.28
C VAL A 47 4.45 8.58 17.72
N LEU A 48 3.21 8.99 18.04
CA LEU A 48 1.99 8.33 17.54
C LEU A 48 1.32 9.04 16.36
N GLN A 49 1.81 10.22 15.95
CA GLN A 49 1.19 11.04 14.92
C GLN A 49 1.79 10.81 13.52
N ASN A 50 2.92 10.09 13.42
CA ASN A 50 3.70 9.97 12.19
C ASN A 50 3.46 8.66 11.40
N ASP A 51 3.10 7.54 12.03
CA ASP A 51 3.15 6.23 11.35
C ASP A 51 2.18 6.09 10.16
N ALA A 52 0.96 6.65 10.25
CA ALA A 52 0.02 6.67 9.12
C ALA A 52 0.46 7.56 7.95
N ILE A 53 1.22 8.62 8.24
CA ILE A 53 1.74 9.54 7.22
C ILE A 53 2.97 8.91 6.55
N THR A 54 3.74 8.11 7.27
CA THR A 54 4.95 7.46 6.74
C THR A 54 4.63 6.36 5.73
N LEU A 55 3.50 5.65 5.84
CA LEU A 55 3.16 4.57 4.90
C LEU A 55 2.40 5.06 3.66
N LEU A 56 1.83 6.27 3.69
CA LEU A 56 1.05 6.83 2.60
C LEU A 56 1.91 7.76 1.73
N HIS A 57 2.17 7.34 0.50
CA HIS A 57 3.05 8.04 -0.43
C HIS A 57 2.27 8.58 -1.63
N PRO A 58 1.88 9.86 -1.62
CA PRO A 58 1.20 10.44 -2.77
C PRO A 58 2.21 10.93 -3.83
N HIS A 59 1.87 10.69 -5.10
CA HIS A 59 2.70 11.06 -6.25
C HIS A 59 2.01 12.12 -7.10
N GLY A 60 2.72 13.22 -7.35
CA GLY A 60 2.19 14.34 -8.14
C GLY A 60 1.20 15.23 -7.38
N GLY A 61 1.48 15.52 -6.11
CA GLY A 61 0.59 16.30 -5.23
C GLY A 61 -0.02 15.43 -4.14
N SER A 62 -0.90 15.99 -3.31
CA SER A 62 -1.58 15.28 -2.21
C SER A 62 -3.07 15.62 -2.09
N GLU A 63 -3.59 16.38 -3.05
CA GLU A 63 -4.97 16.84 -3.13
C GLU A 63 -5.96 15.68 -3.28
N CYS A 64 -5.48 14.56 -3.83
CA CYS A 64 -6.27 13.35 -3.98
C CYS A 64 -6.40 12.51 -2.71
N LEU A 65 -5.70 12.87 -1.63
CA LEU A 65 -5.70 12.07 -0.40
C LEU A 65 -6.90 12.38 0.50
N PRO A 66 -7.39 11.36 1.25
CA PRO A 66 -8.53 11.55 2.12
C PRO A 66 -8.14 12.39 3.32
N ARG A 67 -9.06 13.26 3.74
CA ARG A 67 -8.90 14.00 5.00
C ARG A 67 -9.50 13.19 6.13
N PHE A 68 -8.67 12.80 7.10
CA PHE A 68 -9.10 12.07 8.28
C PHE A 68 -8.28 12.49 9.50
N ASN A 69 -8.80 12.19 10.69
CA ASN A 69 -8.07 12.38 11.93
C ASN A 69 -7.06 11.22 12.09
N SER A 70 -5.77 11.51 11.87
CA SER A 70 -4.71 10.50 11.89
C SER A 70 -4.64 9.73 13.21
N TYR A 71 -4.79 10.40 14.36
CA TYR A 71 -4.75 9.76 15.67
C TYR A 71 -5.85 8.71 15.85
N HIS A 72 -7.11 9.08 15.55
CA HIS A 72 -8.22 8.14 15.67
C HIS A 72 -8.10 6.98 14.67
N PHE A 73 -7.59 7.26 13.47
CA PHE A 73 -7.42 6.26 12.42
C PHE A 73 -6.35 5.23 12.78
N VAL A 74 -5.17 5.68 13.24
CA VAL A 74 -4.08 4.80 13.73
C VAL A 74 -4.54 3.98 14.92
N LYS A 75 -5.25 4.59 15.87
CA LYS A 75 -5.79 3.85 17.01
C LYS A 75 -6.79 2.76 16.58
N LYS A 76 -7.62 3.03 15.57
CA LYS A 76 -8.53 2.03 14.98
C LYS A 76 -7.73 0.91 14.31
N SER A 77 -6.69 1.21 13.54
CA SER A 77 -5.86 0.18 12.89
C SER A 77 -5.14 -0.71 13.89
N ASP A 78 -4.61 -0.17 15.00
CA ASP A 78 -3.95 -0.98 16.05
C ASP A 78 -4.89 -1.96 16.73
N LEU A 79 -6.14 -1.53 16.99
CA LEU A 79 -7.18 -2.41 17.53
C LEU A 79 -7.51 -3.55 16.56
N VAL A 80 -7.66 -3.23 15.28
CA VAL A 80 -7.93 -4.24 14.25
C VAL A 80 -6.75 -5.19 14.08
N ARG A 81 -5.52 -4.68 14.00
CA ARG A 81 -4.27 -5.46 13.95
C ARG A 81 -4.18 -6.46 15.10
N THR A 82 -4.45 -6.00 16.33
CA THR A 82 -4.47 -6.85 17.52
C THR A 82 -5.54 -7.94 17.41
N SER A 83 -6.73 -7.61 16.91
CA SER A 83 -7.80 -8.58 16.69
C SER A 83 -7.44 -9.61 15.61
N CYS A 84 -6.78 -9.19 14.53
CA CYS A 84 -6.33 -10.09 13.46
C CYS A 84 -5.32 -11.13 13.95
N GLN A 85 -4.45 -10.77 14.89
CA GLN A 85 -3.51 -11.71 15.52
C GLN A 85 -4.20 -12.78 16.37
N GLN A 86 -5.40 -12.50 16.89
CA GLN A 86 -6.19 -13.45 17.68
C GLN A 86 -7.06 -14.37 16.80
N ILE A 87 -7.57 -13.84 15.68
CA ILE A 87 -8.51 -14.54 14.80
C ILE A 87 -7.78 -15.35 13.72
N SER A 88 -6.68 -14.82 13.20
CA SER A 88 -6.03 -15.38 12.03
C SER A 88 -4.84 -16.25 12.42
N SER A 89 -4.81 -17.46 11.85
CA SER A 89 -3.67 -18.38 11.88
C SER A 89 -2.67 -18.11 10.76
N TYR A 90 -2.72 -16.91 10.14
CA TYR A 90 -1.86 -16.52 9.03
C TYR A 90 -0.45 -16.22 9.54
N SER A 91 0.40 -17.24 9.59
CA SER A 91 1.86 -17.08 9.75
C SER A 91 2.51 -17.17 8.38
N PHE A 92 2.61 -16.04 7.68
CA PHE A 92 3.35 -15.96 6.42
C PHE A 92 4.66 -15.16 6.62
N PRO A 93 5.75 -15.54 5.92
CA PRO A 93 6.99 -14.77 5.93
C PRO A 93 6.75 -13.31 5.54
N SER A 94 7.58 -12.42 6.09
CA SER A 94 7.57 -11.00 5.75
C SER A 94 8.09 -10.82 4.32
N VAL A 95 7.18 -10.66 3.38
CA VAL A 95 7.46 -10.23 2.00
C VAL A 95 7.20 -8.74 1.90
N ARG A 96 8.12 -7.97 1.30
CA ARG A 96 7.95 -6.52 1.13
C ARG A 96 6.99 -6.27 -0.04
N ILE A 97 5.74 -5.98 0.27
CA ILE A 97 4.68 -5.72 -0.71
C ILE A 97 4.17 -4.30 -0.52
N GLY A 98 4.14 -3.51 -1.59
CA GLY A 98 3.49 -2.20 -1.61
C GLY A 98 2.15 -2.25 -2.32
N THR A 99 1.12 -1.63 -1.73
CA THR A 99 -0.17 -1.43 -2.41
C THR A 99 -0.06 -0.18 -3.28
N VAL A 100 -0.53 -0.25 -4.52
CA VAL A 100 -0.42 0.83 -5.50
C VAL A 100 -1.78 1.11 -6.11
N THR A 101 -2.17 2.38 -6.16
CA THR A 101 -3.43 2.82 -6.76
C THR A 101 -3.31 4.20 -7.39
N ALA A 102 -4.34 4.63 -8.11
CA ALA A 102 -4.39 5.93 -8.76
C ALA A 102 -5.72 6.63 -8.47
N HIS A 103 -5.63 7.83 -7.91
CA HIS A 103 -6.75 8.71 -7.63
C HIS A 103 -6.42 10.09 -8.21
N TYR A 104 -6.68 10.32 -9.49
CA TYR A 104 -6.42 11.61 -10.14
C TYR A 104 -7.69 12.24 -10.68
N GLY A 105 -7.64 13.55 -10.94
CA GLY A 105 -8.79 14.32 -11.41
C GLY A 105 -9.61 14.90 -10.27
N GLU A 106 -10.91 15.12 -10.52
CA GLU A 106 -11.80 15.67 -9.50
C GLU A 106 -12.00 14.69 -8.35
N VAL A 107 -11.82 15.19 -7.12
CA VAL A 107 -11.97 14.38 -5.91
C VAL A 107 -13.43 13.97 -5.73
N GLN A 108 -13.68 12.66 -5.77
CA GLN A 108 -14.99 12.08 -5.51
C GLN A 108 -14.99 11.38 -4.14
N GLN A 109 -15.95 11.72 -3.28
CA GLN A 109 -15.96 11.29 -1.88
C GLN A 109 -16.03 9.77 -1.70
N HIS A 110 -16.75 9.07 -2.57
CA HIS A 110 -16.86 7.61 -2.48
C HIS A 110 -15.51 6.92 -2.77
N TYR A 111 -14.70 7.42 -3.72
CA TYR A 111 -13.35 6.91 -3.93
C TYR A 111 -12.40 7.25 -2.78
N GLN A 112 -12.61 8.37 -2.09
CA GLN A 112 -11.86 8.67 -0.86
C GLN A 112 -12.18 7.67 0.25
N LYS A 113 -13.45 7.28 0.41
CA LYS A 113 -13.85 6.20 1.33
C LYS A 113 -13.24 4.86 0.93
N ALA A 114 -13.20 4.55 -0.36
CA ALA A 114 -12.56 3.34 -0.85
C ALA A 114 -11.07 3.29 -0.52
N LEU A 115 -10.35 4.38 -0.80
CA LEU A 115 -8.93 4.55 -0.46
C LEU A 115 -8.67 4.41 1.05
N GLN A 116 -9.58 4.88 1.90
CA GLN A 116 -9.47 4.68 3.35
C GLN A 116 -9.47 3.19 3.75
N THR A 117 -10.15 2.30 3.01
CA THR A 117 -10.10 0.86 3.30
C THR A 117 -8.73 0.26 3.01
N HIS A 118 -8.05 0.74 1.97
CA HIS A 118 -6.67 0.37 1.63
C HIS A 118 -5.65 0.98 2.58
N LEU A 119 -5.85 2.22 3.01
CA LEU A 119 -4.98 2.84 4.01
C LEU A 119 -5.09 2.13 5.37
N MET A 120 -6.30 1.75 5.78
CA MET A 120 -6.51 0.93 6.97
C MET A 120 -5.75 -0.39 6.87
N TYR A 121 -5.83 -1.04 5.70
CA TYR A 121 -5.11 -2.27 5.41
C TYR A 121 -3.59 -2.10 5.53
N SER A 122 -3.03 -1.10 4.84
CA SER A 122 -1.61 -0.75 4.90
C SER A 122 -1.12 -0.51 6.31
N LEU A 123 -1.91 0.19 7.13
CA LEU A 123 -1.58 0.37 8.54
C LEU A 123 -1.62 -0.94 9.33
N ILE A 124 -2.58 -1.83 9.08
CA ILE A 124 -2.66 -3.11 9.80
C ILE A 124 -1.46 -4.00 9.48
N HIS A 125 -1.06 -4.06 8.22
CA HIS A 125 0.02 -4.94 7.74
C HIS A 125 1.41 -4.29 7.68
N ASP A 126 1.51 -3.01 8.02
CA ASP A 126 2.76 -2.23 7.95
C ASP A 126 3.37 -2.22 6.54
N THR A 127 2.52 -1.96 5.54
CA THR A 127 2.90 -1.94 4.12
C THR A 127 2.68 -0.57 3.50
N PRO A 128 3.55 -0.12 2.58
CA PRO A 128 3.37 1.18 1.93
C PRO A 128 2.14 1.18 1.00
N LEU A 129 1.56 2.36 0.85
CA LEU A 129 0.45 2.69 -0.05
C LEU A 129 0.89 3.84 -0.97
N GLU A 130 1.22 3.50 -2.21
CA GLU A 130 1.59 4.44 -3.26
C GLU A 130 0.34 4.92 -4.00
N VAL A 131 0.08 6.23 -4.01
CA VAL A 131 -1.13 6.81 -4.61
C VAL A 131 -0.76 7.84 -5.68
N MET A 132 -1.09 7.55 -6.93
CA MET A 132 -0.96 8.53 -8.02
C MET A 132 -2.06 9.59 -7.92
N CYS A 133 -1.71 10.82 -7.56
CA CYS A 133 -2.63 11.95 -7.46
C CYS A 133 -2.73 12.79 -8.75
N SER A 134 -1.73 12.71 -9.63
CA SER A 134 -1.72 13.45 -10.90
C SER A 134 -1.45 12.56 -12.10
N THR A 135 -2.13 12.86 -13.21
CA THR A 135 -1.94 12.20 -14.49
C THR A 135 -0.58 12.55 -15.10
N VAL A 136 0.09 11.56 -15.69
CA VAL A 136 1.30 11.73 -16.52
C VAL A 136 0.99 11.49 -17.99
N LEU A 137 0.16 10.49 -18.27
CA LEU A 137 -0.34 10.16 -19.61
C LEU A 137 -1.84 10.43 -19.70
N ASP A 138 -2.42 10.21 -20.87
CA ASP A 138 -3.85 10.29 -21.09
C ASP A 138 -4.59 9.05 -20.56
N SER A 139 -5.71 9.30 -19.88
CA SER A 139 -6.73 8.29 -19.55
C SER A 139 -6.13 7.07 -18.81
N VAL A 140 -6.54 5.87 -19.20
CA VAL A 140 -6.20 4.59 -18.61
C VAL A 140 -4.71 4.20 -18.70
N TRP A 141 -3.92 4.86 -19.56
CA TRP A 141 -2.49 4.58 -19.69
C TRP A 141 -1.64 5.13 -18.53
N ASN A 142 -2.24 5.94 -17.65
CA ASN A 142 -1.59 6.39 -16.42
C ASN A 142 -1.17 5.25 -15.51
N LYS A 143 -2.01 4.22 -15.39
CA LYS A 143 -1.75 3.04 -14.57
C LYS A 143 -0.46 2.31 -14.96
N PRO A 144 -0.30 1.82 -16.21
CA PRO A 144 0.94 1.14 -16.58
C PRO A 144 2.15 2.05 -16.53
N ALA A 145 2.01 3.35 -16.81
CA ALA A 145 3.11 4.31 -16.68
C ALA A 145 3.54 4.51 -15.22
N PHE A 146 2.59 4.57 -14.28
CA PHE A 146 2.90 4.73 -12.87
C PHE A 146 3.52 3.47 -12.28
N VAL A 147 2.99 2.29 -12.62
CA VAL A 147 3.61 1.02 -12.23
C VAL A 147 5.04 0.92 -12.80
N LEU A 148 5.27 1.31 -14.06
CA LEU A 148 6.61 1.34 -14.64
C LEU A 148 7.56 2.28 -13.86
N ALA A 149 7.10 3.48 -13.50
CA ALA A 149 7.90 4.43 -12.73
C ALA A 149 8.31 3.83 -11.36
N LEU A 150 7.36 3.23 -10.63
CA LEU A 150 7.64 2.58 -9.36
C LEU A 150 8.59 1.38 -9.52
N LEU A 151 8.42 0.55 -10.56
CA LEU A 151 9.33 -0.56 -10.84
C LEU A 151 10.77 -0.08 -11.06
N LEU A 152 10.96 1.02 -11.78
CA LEU A 152 12.28 1.62 -12.00
C LEU A 152 12.85 2.16 -10.68
N ASP A 153 12.05 2.88 -9.89
CA ASP A 153 12.47 3.43 -8.59
C ASP A 153 12.88 2.33 -7.60
N GLU A 154 12.08 1.25 -7.50
CA GLU A 154 12.40 0.11 -6.64
C GLU A 154 13.64 -0.65 -7.12
N MET A 155 13.86 -0.76 -8.43
CA MET A 155 15.05 -1.43 -9.00
C MET A 155 16.35 -0.62 -8.82
N MET A 156 16.26 0.67 -8.47
CA MET A 156 17.42 1.49 -8.10
C MET A 156 17.79 1.35 -6.61
N LYS A 157 16.92 0.80 -5.77
CA LYS A 157 17.20 0.59 -4.34
C LYS A 157 18.04 -0.68 -4.11
N PRO A 158 18.76 -0.78 -2.98
CA PRO A 158 19.34 -2.04 -2.53
C PRO A 158 18.29 -3.15 -2.44
N GLN A 159 18.68 -4.40 -2.70
CA GLN A 159 17.74 -5.54 -2.78
C GLN A 159 16.99 -5.78 -1.46
N GLU A 160 17.64 -5.50 -0.34
CA GLU A 160 17.13 -5.61 1.02
C GLU A 160 16.10 -4.51 1.36
N GLU A 161 16.15 -3.37 0.67
CA GLU A 161 15.26 -2.22 0.89
C GLU A 161 14.12 -2.15 -0.13
N ARG A 162 14.33 -2.66 -1.35
CA ARG A 162 13.30 -2.64 -2.40
C ARG A 162 12.09 -3.47 -2.06
N LEU A 163 10.93 -3.04 -2.53
CA LEU A 163 9.75 -3.89 -2.63
C LEU A 163 10.07 -5.13 -3.46
N GLU A 164 9.50 -6.26 -3.08
CA GLU A 164 9.57 -7.49 -3.86
C GLU A 164 8.38 -7.61 -4.79
N TRP A 165 7.22 -7.12 -4.35
CA TRP A 165 5.99 -7.15 -5.12
C TRP A 165 5.24 -5.82 -5.01
N ILE A 166 4.63 -5.45 -6.12
CA ILE A 166 3.63 -4.39 -6.21
C ILE A 166 2.26 -5.07 -6.29
N PHE A 167 1.34 -4.65 -5.44
CA PHE A 167 -0.06 -5.03 -5.45
C PHE A 167 -0.88 -3.86 -6.00
N TRP A 168 -1.24 -3.93 -7.29
CA TRP A 168 -2.06 -2.90 -7.93
C TRP A 168 -3.53 -3.10 -7.58
N VAL A 169 -4.23 -2.01 -7.27
CA VAL A 169 -5.69 -1.96 -7.08
C VAL A 169 -6.29 -0.73 -7.75
N ASP A 170 -7.37 -0.92 -8.53
CA ASP A 170 -8.15 0.18 -9.09
C ASP A 170 -8.88 0.97 -7.99
N GLN A 171 -9.17 2.24 -8.25
CA GLN A 171 -9.75 3.18 -7.27
C GLN A 171 -11.15 2.77 -6.76
N ASP A 172 -11.85 1.92 -7.50
CA ASP A 172 -13.19 1.39 -7.22
C ASP A 172 -13.11 -0.02 -6.62
N THR A 173 -12.17 -0.22 -5.71
CA THR A 173 -12.00 -1.46 -4.94
C THR A 173 -12.11 -1.21 -3.44
N LEU A 174 -12.61 -2.18 -2.69
CA LEU A 174 -12.71 -2.16 -1.23
C LEU A 174 -12.07 -3.40 -0.62
N ILE A 175 -11.29 -3.21 0.44
CA ILE A 175 -10.79 -4.33 1.25
C ILE A 175 -11.90 -4.82 2.20
N LEU A 176 -12.36 -6.05 1.98
CA LEU A 176 -13.38 -6.72 2.79
C LEU A 176 -12.77 -7.40 4.02
N ASP A 177 -11.65 -8.10 3.85
CA ASP A 177 -10.94 -8.78 4.93
C ASP A 177 -9.61 -8.09 5.22
N GLN A 178 -9.65 -7.25 6.25
CA GLN A 178 -8.51 -6.48 6.74
C GLN A 178 -7.42 -7.36 7.37
N CYS A 179 -7.69 -8.62 7.69
CA CYS A 179 -6.76 -9.50 8.40
C CYS A 179 -5.91 -10.39 7.50
N ARG A 180 -6.33 -10.67 6.26
CA ARG A 180 -5.54 -11.50 5.35
C ARG A 180 -4.37 -10.72 4.75
N PRO A 181 -3.12 -11.20 4.89
CA PRO A 181 -1.99 -10.57 4.24
C PRO A 181 -1.98 -10.85 2.73
N VAL A 182 -1.60 -9.87 1.90
CA VAL A 182 -1.46 -10.04 0.43
C VAL A 182 -0.48 -11.16 0.09
N SER A 183 0.56 -11.35 0.92
CA SER A 183 1.53 -12.44 0.76
C SER A 183 0.88 -13.83 0.75
N SER A 184 -0.30 -14.00 1.35
CA SER A 184 -1.03 -15.27 1.31
C SER A 184 -1.45 -15.72 -0.09
N PHE A 185 -1.45 -14.81 -1.08
CA PHE A 185 -1.76 -15.11 -2.48
C PHE A 185 -0.53 -15.48 -3.30
N LEU A 186 0.68 -15.23 -2.79
CA LEU A 186 1.92 -15.49 -3.50
C LEU A 186 2.23 -17.00 -3.55
N PRO A 187 3.00 -17.45 -4.56
CA PRO A 187 3.45 -18.83 -4.61
C PRO A 187 4.42 -19.12 -3.45
N PRO A 188 4.47 -20.37 -2.93
CA PRO A 188 5.32 -20.76 -1.81
C PRO A 188 6.80 -20.36 -1.93
N GLU A 189 7.39 -20.38 -3.12
CA GLU A 189 8.79 -19.99 -3.30
C GLU A 189 9.05 -18.50 -3.11
N ALA A 190 8.05 -17.64 -3.38
CA ALA A 190 8.15 -16.21 -3.12
C ALA A 190 8.21 -15.92 -1.62
N LEU A 191 7.55 -16.76 -0.81
CA LEU A 191 7.61 -16.67 0.66
C LEU A 191 8.97 -17.09 1.22
N GLN A 192 9.77 -17.83 0.46
CA GLN A 192 11.07 -18.36 0.87
C GLN A 192 12.25 -17.60 0.28
N ALA A 193 12.02 -16.57 -0.55
CA ALA A 193 13.07 -15.90 -1.32
C ALA A 193 14.20 -15.33 -0.44
N HIS A 194 13.88 -14.73 0.72
CA HIS A 194 14.89 -14.22 1.66
C HIS A 194 15.66 -15.29 2.43
N LEU A 195 15.11 -16.50 2.54
CA LEU A 195 15.74 -17.59 3.28
C LEU A 195 16.77 -18.35 2.44
N LYS A 196 16.79 -18.12 1.12
CA LYS A 196 17.72 -18.78 0.19
C LYS A 196 19.11 -18.14 0.12
N VAL A 197 19.36 -17.07 0.88
CA VAL A 197 20.66 -16.37 0.87
C VAL A 197 21.79 -17.21 1.51
N ASP A 198 21.48 -18.18 2.38
CA ASP A 198 22.52 -18.87 3.20
C ASP A 198 22.66 -20.39 3.01
N ILE A 199 21.87 -21.06 2.17
CA ILE A 199 22.02 -22.51 1.96
C ILE A 199 22.27 -22.79 0.49
N GLY A 200 23.54 -22.98 0.16
CA GLY A 200 23.97 -23.46 -1.15
C GLY A 200 23.12 -24.64 -1.60
N ASN A 201 22.50 -24.48 -2.78
CA ASN A 201 21.96 -25.53 -3.63
C ASN A 201 21.19 -26.66 -2.93
N ALA A 202 19.88 -26.47 -2.74
CA ALA A 202 18.96 -27.59 -2.66
C ALA A 202 17.57 -27.19 -3.21
N GLY A 203 17.40 -27.19 -4.53
CA GLY A 203 16.10 -27.26 -5.21
C GLY A 203 15.38 -25.94 -5.48
N ALA A 204 16.08 -24.86 -5.83
CA ALA A 204 15.45 -23.81 -6.62
C ALA A 204 15.23 -24.37 -8.04
N LYS A 205 14.16 -24.00 -8.76
CA LYS A 205 14.09 -24.29 -10.19
C LYS A 205 15.36 -23.69 -10.81
N ASP A 206 16.11 -24.50 -11.56
CA ASP A 206 17.45 -24.13 -12.05
C ASP A 206 17.42 -22.98 -13.08
N ASP A 207 16.23 -22.59 -13.55
CA ASP A 207 16.03 -21.44 -14.44
C ASP A 207 15.28 -20.30 -13.71
N PRO A 208 15.88 -19.10 -13.54
CA PRO A 208 15.17 -17.92 -13.06
C PRO A 208 13.97 -17.54 -13.95
N ASN A 209 13.87 -18.05 -15.18
CA ASN A 209 12.70 -17.91 -16.05
C ASN A 209 11.50 -18.80 -15.67
N ASP A 210 11.61 -19.67 -14.66
CA ASP A 210 10.49 -20.50 -14.19
C ASP A 210 9.78 -19.94 -12.94
N GLU A 211 10.15 -18.73 -12.52
CA GLU A 211 9.54 -18.03 -11.38
C GLU A 211 8.31 -17.21 -11.82
N THR A 212 7.26 -17.19 -11.01
CA THR A 212 6.11 -16.33 -11.26
C THR A 212 6.48 -14.86 -11.04
N HIS A 213 6.10 -13.99 -11.96
CA HIS A 213 6.37 -12.55 -11.93
C HIS A 213 5.11 -11.71 -12.03
N LEU A 214 4.04 -12.22 -12.64
CA LEU A 214 2.72 -11.58 -12.66
C LEU A 214 1.66 -12.57 -12.20
N ILE A 215 0.84 -12.18 -11.23
CA ILE A 215 -0.32 -12.95 -10.77
C ILE A 215 -1.56 -12.10 -11.03
N ILE A 216 -2.49 -12.63 -11.83
CA ILE A 216 -3.66 -11.88 -12.29
C ILE A 216 -4.92 -12.73 -12.25
N GLY A 217 -6.03 -12.11 -11.86
CA GLY A 217 -7.34 -12.77 -11.82
C GLY A 217 -7.88 -13.05 -13.22
N LYS A 218 -8.44 -14.25 -13.41
CA LYS A 218 -9.15 -14.65 -14.63
C LYS A 218 -10.64 -14.65 -14.40
N ASP A 219 -11.37 -13.98 -15.29
CA ASP A 219 -12.84 -13.93 -15.31
C ASP A 219 -13.40 -14.33 -16.69
N TRP A 220 -14.69 -14.07 -16.93
CA TRP A 220 -15.35 -14.41 -18.19
C TRP A 220 -14.87 -13.57 -19.40
N ASN A 221 -14.13 -12.47 -19.16
CA ASN A 221 -13.53 -11.63 -20.20
C ASN A 221 -12.04 -11.95 -20.43
N GLY A 222 -11.52 -13.05 -19.85
CA GLY A 222 -10.12 -13.47 -19.97
C GLY A 222 -9.34 -13.11 -18.72
N ILE A 223 -9.03 -11.83 -18.56
CA ILE A 223 -8.41 -11.27 -17.35
C ILE A 223 -9.18 -10.03 -16.87
N ASN A 224 -9.04 -9.70 -15.59
CA ASN A 224 -9.36 -8.36 -15.09
C ASN A 224 -8.08 -7.73 -14.54
N ALA A 225 -7.60 -6.68 -15.19
CA ALA A 225 -6.36 -6.00 -14.81
C ALA A 225 -6.55 -5.01 -13.66
N GLY A 226 -7.76 -4.82 -13.12
CA GLY A 226 -7.98 -3.86 -12.04
C GLY A 226 -7.39 -4.27 -10.70
N VAL A 227 -7.01 -5.54 -10.53
CA VAL A 227 -6.20 -6.00 -9.40
C VAL A 227 -5.21 -7.07 -9.86
N PHE A 228 -3.93 -6.89 -9.56
CA PHE A 228 -2.88 -7.88 -9.84
C PHE A 228 -1.69 -7.71 -8.90
N LEU A 229 -0.84 -8.74 -8.84
CA LEU A 229 0.46 -8.66 -8.19
C LEU A 229 1.56 -8.79 -9.24
N VAL A 230 2.52 -7.87 -9.24
CA VAL A 230 3.70 -7.92 -10.11
C VAL A 230 4.97 -7.88 -9.28
N ARG A 231 5.92 -8.75 -9.59
CA ARG A 231 7.21 -8.80 -8.92
C ARG A 231 8.10 -7.66 -9.40
N VAL A 232 8.84 -7.05 -8.48
CA VAL A 232 9.84 -6.03 -8.81
C VAL A 232 11.09 -6.72 -9.37
N ASN A 233 11.22 -6.71 -10.69
CA ASN A 233 12.39 -7.21 -11.42
C ASN A 233 12.48 -6.60 -12.82
N GLN A 234 13.56 -6.94 -13.54
CA GLN A 234 13.76 -6.50 -14.92
C GLN A 234 12.64 -6.97 -15.87
N TRP A 235 12.13 -8.20 -15.70
CA TRP A 235 11.04 -8.74 -16.52
C TRP A 235 9.78 -7.85 -16.46
N ALA A 236 9.43 -7.36 -15.27
CA ALA A 236 8.29 -6.48 -15.09
C ALA A 236 8.53 -5.11 -15.74
N ILE A 237 9.75 -4.57 -15.65
CA ILE A 237 10.12 -3.34 -16.36
C ILE A 237 9.94 -3.51 -17.87
N GLU A 238 10.39 -4.63 -18.44
CA GLU A 238 10.24 -4.91 -19.87
C GLU A 238 8.76 -5.01 -20.27
N LEU A 239 7.96 -5.77 -19.51
CA LEU A 239 6.52 -5.90 -19.76
C LEU A 239 5.80 -4.54 -19.71
N PHE A 240 6.04 -3.75 -18.66
CA PHE A 240 5.36 -2.46 -18.49
C PHE A 240 5.88 -1.39 -19.45
N SER A 241 7.15 -1.45 -19.86
CA SER A 241 7.69 -0.60 -20.94
C SER A 241 6.96 -0.87 -22.25
N ASP A 242 6.80 -2.14 -22.61
CA ASP A 242 6.07 -2.54 -23.82
C ASP A 242 4.58 -2.21 -23.71
N LEU A 243 3.98 -2.36 -22.53
CA LEU A 243 2.58 -2.01 -22.30
C LEU A 243 2.33 -0.52 -22.51
N VAL A 244 3.16 0.36 -21.95
CA VAL A 244 3.05 1.82 -22.16
C VAL A 244 3.24 2.18 -23.64
N ALA A 245 4.16 1.51 -24.34
CA ALA A 245 4.43 1.76 -25.75
C ALA A 245 3.41 1.12 -26.71
N PHE A 246 2.61 0.15 -26.25
CA PHE A 246 1.80 -0.75 -27.07
C PHE A 246 0.98 -0.04 -28.13
N ARG A 247 0.25 0.99 -27.72
CA ARG A 247 -0.63 1.78 -28.60
C ARG A 247 0.09 2.46 -29.76
N HIS A 248 1.40 2.68 -29.65
CA HIS A 248 2.20 3.36 -30.67
C HIS A 248 2.80 2.38 -31.69
N PHE A 249 3.19 1.17 -31.27
CA PHE A 249 3.79 0.18 -32.17
C PHE A 249 2.82 -0.91 -32.66
N GLN A 250 1.68 -1.09 -31.99
CA GLN A 250 0.56 -1.94 -32.43
C GLN A 250 -0.74 -1.12 -32.64
N PRO A 251 -0.75 -0.04 -33.43
CA PRO A 251 -1.91 0.85 -33.55
C PRO A 251 -3.13 0.18 -34.21
N ASN A 252 -2.94 -0.95 -34.89
CA ASN A 252 -4.01 -1.67 -35.60
C ASN A 252 -4.65 -2.78 -34.76
N VAL A 253 -4.16 -3.03 -33.54
CA VAL A 253 -4.74 -4.03 -32.64
C VAL A 253 -5.96 -3.42 -31.95
N THR A 254 -7.09 -4.10 -32.03
CA THR A 254 -8.31 -3.70 -31.31
C THR A 254 -8.14 -3.94 -29.82
N LEU A 255 -8.33 -2.89 -29.02
CA LEU A 255 -8.21 -2.92 -27.57
C LEU A 255 -9.57 -2.67 -26.91
N PRO A 256 -10.49 -3.66 -26.85
CA PRO A 256 -11.83 -3.47 -26.30
C PRO A 256 -11.81 -3.02 -24.84
N PHE A 257 -10.78 -3.38 -24.08
CA PHE A 257 -10.55 -2.96 -22.70
C PHE A 257 -9.24 -2.16 -22.54
N ALA A 258 -8.84 -1.43 -23.59
CA ALA A 258 -7.67 -0.54 -23.59
C ALA A 258 -6.39 -1.21 -23.07
N GLU A 259 -5.83 -0.73 -21.95
CA GLU A 259 -4.57 -1.25 -21.38
C GLU A 259 -4.68 -2.71 -20.91
N GLN A 260 -5.85 -3.14 -20.44
CA GLN A 260 -6.09 -4.55 -20.10
C GLN A 260 -5.93 -5.45 -21.33
N SER A 261 -6.52 -5.08 -22.47
CA SER A 261 -6.38 -5.85 -23.70
C SER A 261 -4.95 -5.87 -24.22
N ALA A 262 -4.20 -4.78 -24.03
CA ALA A 262 -2.79 -4.71 -24.39
C ALA A 262 -1.94 -5.61 -23.48
N LEU A 263 -2.22 -5.62 -22.17
CA LEU A 263 -1.58 -6.52 -21.21
C LEU A 263 -1.87 -7.99 -21.54
N GLU A 264 -3.12 -8.33 -21.88
CA GLU A 264 -3.51 -9.69 -22.29
C GLU A 264 -2.76 -10.17 -23.54
N PHE A 265 -2.57 -9.27 -24.51
CA PHE A 265 -1.77 -9.55 -25.70
C PHE A 265 -0.31 -9.82 -25.33
N LEU A 266 0.31 -8.90 -24.58
CA LEU A 266 1.72 -9.00 -24.18
C LEU A 266 2.00 -10.23 -23.33
N MET A 267 1.15 -10.54 -22.34
CA MET A 267 1.32 -11.73 -21.49
C MET A 267 1.23 -13.04 -22.27
N SER A 268 0.68 -13.03 -23.48
CA SER A 268 0.61 -14.20 -24.37
C SER A 268 1.85 -14.34 -25.26
N GLU A 269 2.75 -13.35 -25.26
CA GLU A 269 3.99 -13.44 -26.04
C GLU A 269 4.96 -14.46 -25.43
N PRO A 270 5.73 -15.22 -26.24
CA PRO A 270 6.64 -16.25 -25.76
C PRO A 270 7.63 -15.82 -24.68
N ARG A 271 8.04 -14.55 -24.70
CA ARG A 271 8.98 -13.96 -23.72
C ARG A 271 8.35 -13.63 -22.37
N PHE A 272 7.03 -13.46 -22.30
CA PHE A 272 6.34 -13.10 -21.05
C PHE A 272 5.52 -14.28 -20.49
N GLN A 273 4.90 -15.08 -21.35
CA GLN A 273 3.88 -16.08 -20.98
C GLN A 273 4.28 -17.06 -19.87
N ARG A 274 5.57 -17.41 -19.75
CA ARG A 274 6.04 -18.41 -18.78
C ARG A 274 6.02 -17.90 -17.34
N ASN A 275 6.09 -16.59 -17.14
CA ASN A 275 6.17 -15.96 -15.82
C ASN A 275 4.83 -15.37 -15.37
N VAL A 276 3.76 -15.60 -16.13
CA VAL A 276 2.42 -15.08 -15.84
C VAL A 276 1.54 -16.21 -15.31
N GLN A 277 0.98 -16.01 -14.12
CA GLN A 277 0.05 -16.93 -13.51
C GLN A 277 -1.36 -16.33 -13.48
N GLY A 278 -2.27 -16.95 -14.22
CA GLY A 278 -3.70 -16.73 -14.04
C GLY A 278 -4.22 -17.47 -12.82
N VAL A 279 -4.95 -16.80 -11.95
CA VAL A 279 -5.57 -17.38 -10.75
C VAL A 279 -7.07 -17.13 -10.72
N PRO A 280 -7.84 -17.87 -9.91
CA PRO A 280 -9.26 -17.57 -9.73
C PRO A 280 -9.46 -16.11 -9.28
N GLN A 281 -10.32 -15.38 -10.01
CA GLN A 281 -10.63 -13.97 -9.76
C GLN A 281 -10.90 -13.65 -8.28
N VAL A 282 -11.64 -14.52 -7.59
CA VAL A 282 -12.04 -14.34 -6.18
C VAL A 282 -10.93 -14.44 -5.16
N TRP A 283 -9.70 -14.74 -5.57
CA TRP A 283 -8.57 -14.65 -4.64
C TRP A 283 -8.44 -13.22 -4.11
N PHE A 284 -8.47 -12.25 -5.01
CA PHE A 284 -8.22 -10.85 -4.65
C PHE A 284 -8.93 -9.82 -5.54
N ASN A 285 -9.90 -10.23 -6.36
CA ASN A 285 -10.58 -9.34 -7.31
C ASN A 285 -12.06 -9.70 -7.49
N ALA A 286 -12.75 -10.06 -6.40
CA ALA A 286 -14.14 -10.53 -6.47
C ALA A 286 -15.11 -9.42 -6.90
N TYR A 287 -16.19 -9.80 -7.59
CA TYR A 287 -17.26 -8.87 -7.97
C TYR A 287 -18.40 -8.89 -6.96
N PRO A 288 -19.18 -7.82 -6.81
CA PRO A 288 -20.42 -7.93 -6.05
C PRO A 288 -21.42 -8.78 -6.84
N GLY A 289 -21.86 -9.90 -6.27
CA GLY A 289 -23.20 -10.44 -6.56
C GLY A 289 -24.28 -9.80 -5.69
N ASP A 290 -23.78 -9.32 -4.55
CA ASP A 290 -24.36 -8.71 -3.38
C ASP A 290 -25.05 -7.35 -3.41
N SER A 291 -26.22 -7.15 -2.80
CA SER A 291 -26.37 -5.90 -2.02
C SER A 291 -25.58 -6.02 -0.70
N PRO A 292 -25.10 -4.91 -0.10
CA PRO A 292 -24.33 -4.98 1.14
C PRO A 292 -25.04 -5.72 2.29
N THR A 293 -26.37 -5.54 2.41
CA THR A 293 -27.18 -6.21 3.41
C THR A 293 -27.27 -7.71 3.15
N GLU A 294 -27.53 -8.13 1.92
CA GLU A 294 -27.58 -9.56 1.57
C GLU A 294 -26.20 -10.22 1.73
N PHE A 295 -25.11 -9.52 1.38
CA PHE A 295 -23.75 -10.00 1.63
C PHE A 295 -23.50 -10.24 3.13
N GLU A 296 -23.93 -9.31 3.98
CA GLU A 296 -23.76 -9.43 5.43
C GLU A 296 -24.60 -10.58 6.00
N GLU A 297 -25.86 -10.70 5.55
CA GLU A 297 -26.89 -11.56 6.14
C GLU A 297 -27.01 -12.95 5.51
N ARG A 298 -26.42 -13.21 4.35
CA ARG A 298 -26.58 -14.51 3.67
C ARG A 298 -26.02 -15.68 4.48
N ASP A 299 -26.75 -16.80 4.44
CA ASP A 299 -26.41 -18.06 5.10
C ASP A 299 -26.06 -19.22 4.14
N ASP A 300 -26.34 -19.11 2.83
CA ASP A 300 -26.07 -20.16 1.83
C ASP A 300 -25.33 -19.65 0.57
N LYS A 301 -25.28 -20.45 -0.51
CA LYS A 301 -24.64 -20.09 -1.80
C LYS A 301 -25.65 -19.90 -2.93
N GLU A 302 -26.95 -19.96 -2.65
CA GLU A 302 -27.97 -19.97 -3.69
C GLU A 302 -27.94 -18.63 -4.46
N GLY A 303 -27.94 -18.72 -5.79
CA GLY A 303 -27.84 -17.54 -6.67
C GLY A 303 -26.45 -16.89 -6.77
N LEU A 304 -25.44 -17.38 -6.04
CA LEU A 304 -24.09 -16.83 -6.13
C LEU A 304 -23.25 -17.54 -7.18
N GLU A 305 -22.76 -16.77 -8.15
CA GLU A 305 -21.71 -17.20 -9.07
C GLU A 305 -20.35 -17.30 -8.36
N ASP A 306 -19.39 -17.94 -9.02
CA ASP A 306 -18.08 -18.17 -8.42
C ASP A 306 -17.30 -16.88 -8.23
N GLN A 307 -17.37 -15.92 -9.16
CA GLN A 307 -16.76 -14.59 -9.05
C GLN A 307 -17.37 -13.70 -7.97
N HIS A 308 -18.57 -14.03 -7.48
CA HIS A 308 -19.27 -13.16 -6.55
C HIS A 308 -18.61 -13.22 -5.17
N ALA A 309 -18.51 -12.04 -4.56
CA ALA A 309 -17.96 -11.83 -3.24
C ALA A 309 -18.82 -12.54 -2.19
N ARG A 310 -18.15 -13.14 -1.22
CA ARG A 310 -18.70 -13.84 -0.07
C ARG A 310 -17.93 -13.40 1.16
N ARG A 311 -18.55 -13.47 2.34
CA ARG A 311 -17.85 -13.20 3.59
C ARG A 311 -16.57 -14.05 3.67
N GLY A 312 -15.45 -13.45 4.08
CA GLY A 312 -14.13 -14.08 4.08
C GLY A 312 -13.32 -13.93 2.78
N ASP A 313 -13.91 -13.37 1.72
CA ASP A 313 -13.15 -12.88 0.58
C ASP A 313 -12.35 -11.63 0.96
N PHE A 314 -11.26 -11.41 0.21
CA PHE A 314 -10.30 -10.37 0.52
C PHE A 314 -10.72 -8.97 0.05
N LEU A 315 -11.08 -8.85 -1.23
CA LEU A 315 -11.28 -7.57 -1.90
C LEU A 315 -12.49 -7.65 -2.83
N LEU A 316 -13.25 -6.57 -2.87
CA LEU A 316 -14.38 -6.33 -3.76
C LEU A 316 -14.02 -5.28 -4.83
N HIS A 317 -14.38 -5.52 -6.08
CA HIS A 317 -14.14 -4.62 -7.21
C HIS A 317 -15.46 -4.29 -7.92
N PHE A 318 -15.76 -3.00 -8.07
CA PHE A 318 -16.97 -2.48 -8.72
C PHE A 318 -16.82 -2.33 -10.24
N ALA A 319 -16.05 -3.21 -10.88
CA ALA A 319 -15.70 -3.13 -12.29
C ALA A 319 -16.95 -3.08 -13.19
N GLY A 320 -17.00 -2.10 -14.09
CA GLY A 320 -18.08 -1.97 -15.07
C GLY A 320 -19.46 -1.66 -14.49
N LEU A 321 -19.61 -1.48 -13.16
CA LEU A 321 -20.90 -1.18 -12.56
C LEU A 321 -21.27 0.29 -12.71
N PRO A 322 -22.56 0.59 -12.96
CA PRO A 322 -23.08 1.95 -12.89
C PRO A 322 -23.22 2.40 -11.43
N ASP A 323 -23.39 3.71 -11.22
CA ASP A 323 -23.71 4.30 -9.91
C ASP A 323 -22.75 3.87 -8.77
N LYS A 324 -21.45 3.85 -9.09
CA LYS A 324 -20.38 3.48 -8.14
C LYS A 324 -20.41 4.34 -6.88
N GLU A 325 -20.86 5.59 -6.98
CA GLU A 325 -21.03 6.46 -5.82
C GLU A 325 -21.96 5.84 -4.79
N LYS A 326 -23.17 5.46 -5.19
CA LYS A 326 -24.13 4.83 -4.30
C LYS A 326 -23.59 3.51 -3.75
N LEU A 327 -23.13 2.63 -4.65
CA LEU A 327 -22.68 1.28 -4.28
C LEU A 327 -21.52 1.31 -3.27
N ILE A 328 -20.46 2.08 -3.56
CA ILE A 328 -19.30 2.16 -2.66
C ILE A 328 -19.71 2.74 -1.30
N ASN A 329 -20.59 3.76 -1.27
CA ASN A 329 -21.09 4.30 -0.02
C ASN A 329 -21.84 3.25 0.82
N GLU A 330 -22.78 2.51 0.22
CA GLU A 330 -23.56 1.49 0.93
C GLU A 330 -22.67 0.34 1.46
N TRP A 331 -21.67 -0.08 0.67
CA TRP A 331 -20.70 -1.10 1.09
C TRP A 331 -19.80 -0.61 2.22
N VAL A 332 -19.26 0.61 2.14
CA VAL A 332 -18.45 1.19 3.20
C VAL A 332 -19.27 1.35 4.49
N ASP A 333 -20.50 1.83 4.40
CA ASP A 333 -21.38 1.99 5.56
C ASP A 333 -21.73 0.62 6.20
N MET A 334 -21.80 -0.45 5.42
CA MET A 334 -21.90 -1.82 5.94
C MET A 334 -20.61 -2.25 6.65
N LEU A 335 -19.45 -2.07 6.02
CA LEU A 335 -18.15 -2.45 6.59
C LEU A 335 -17.86 -1.72 7.92
N ASP A 336 -18.23 -0.44 8.04
CA ASP A 336 -18.05 0.33 9.28
C ASP A 336 -18.96 -0.12 10.43
N ARG A 337 -20.12 -0.72 10.11
CA ARG A 337 -21.04 -1.29 11.11
C ARG A 337 -20.68 -2.73 11.48
N GLN A 338 -20.03 -3.45 10.57
CA GLN A 338 -19.67 -4.84 10.75
C GLN A 338 -18.65 -5.00 11.89
N LYS A 339 -19.02 -5.74 12.93
CA LYS A 339 -18.14 -5.95 14.10
C LYS A 339 -17.12 -7.06 13.91
N ASN A 340 -17.43 -8.08 13.11
CA ASN A 340 -16.54 -9.21 12.85
C ASN A 340 -16.84 -9.82 11.45
N PRO A 341 -15.94 -9.68 10.46
CA PRO A 341 -16.13 -10.27 9.14
C PRO A 341 -16.09 -11.81 9.15
N TRP A 342 -15.58 -12.43 10.22
CA TRP A 342 -15.35 -13.86 10.36
C TRP A 342 -16.34 -14.59 11.29
N GLN A 343 -17.53 -14.03 11.55
CA GLN A 343 -18.53 -14.73 12.36
C GLN A 343 -18.82 -16.14 11.78
N PRO A 344 -18.64 -17.21 12.58
CA PRO A 344 -18.61 -18.60 12.09
C PRO A 344 -19.99 -19.16 11.74
N GLU A 345 -21.07 -18.49 12.15
CA GLU A 345 -22.45 -19.00 12.04
C GLU A 345 -23.07 -18.79 10.65
N ARG A 346 -22.42 -18.02 9.77
CA ARG A 346 -22.89 -17.82 8.38
C ARG A 346 -21.89 -18.36 7.38
N ILE A 347 -22.28 -18.40 6.11
CA ILE A 347 -21.38 -18.82 5.04
C ILE A 347 -20.11 -17.96 5.00
N LEU A 348 -18.96 -18.63 4.93
CA LEU A 348 -17.64 -18.03 4.77
C LEU A 348 -16.92 -18.71 3.60
N ARG A 349 -16.28 -17.92 2.73
CA ARG A 349 -15.24 -18.42 1.81
C ARG A 349 -13.90 -18.25 2.51
N ASN A 350 -13.24 -19.37 2.81
CA ASN A 350 -11.83 -19.37 3.21
C ASN A 350 -10.98 -19.95 2.08
N SER A 351 -10.37 -19.07 1.29
CA SER A 351 -9.59 -19.47 0.12
C SER A 351 -8.18 -20.00 0.46
N THR A 352 -7.79 -20.08 1.73
CA THR A 352 -6.41 -20.45 2.13
C THR A 352 -6.01 -21.83 1.60
N LYS A 353 -6.86 -22.84 1.85
CA LYS A 353 -6.58 -24.21 1.40
C LYS A 353 -6.65 -24.34 -0.12
N SER A 354 -7.57 -23.64 -0.77
CA SER A 354 -7.66 -23.64 -2.24
C SER A 354 -6.44 -22.99 -2.87
N ILE A 355 -5.92 -21.90 -2.30
CA ILE A 355 -4.70 -21.24 -2.76
C ILE A 355 -3.52 -22.21 -2.70
N GLN A 356 -3.30 -22.84 -1.55
CA GLN A 356 -2.23 -23.83 -1.37
C GLN A 356 -2.35 -25.02 -2.34
N THR A 357 -3.58 -25.50 -2.55
CA THR A 357 -3.85 -26.63 -3.46
C THR A 357 -3.54 -26.25 -4.90
N ILE A 358 -3.99 -25.07 -5.35
CA ILE A 358 -3.76 -24.59 -6.71
C ILE A 358 -2.28 -24.37 -6.96
N TRP A 359 -1.56 -23.73 -6.03
CA TRP A 359 -0.10 -23.60 -6.15
C TRP A 359 0.59 -24.96 -6.26
N SER A 360 0.19 -25.93 -5.44
CA SER A 360 0.74 -27.29 -5.51
C SER A 360 0.46 -27.98 -6.85
N GLN A 361 -0.73 -27.78 -7.42
CA GLN A 361 -1.11 -28.34 -8.74
C GLN A 361 -0.33 -27.70 -9.89
N LEU A 362 0.07 -26.43 -9.73
CA LEU A 362 0.93 -25.70 -10.67
C LEU A 362 2.42 -26.04 -10.50
N GLY A 363 2.77 -26.99 -9.61
CA GLY A 363 4.15 -27.41 -9.35
C GLY A 363 4.91 -26.53 -8.37
N HIS A 364 4.21 -25.66 -7.63
CA HIS A 364 4.77 -24.84 -6.57
C HIS A 364 4.50 -25.50 -5.22
N HIS A 365 5.51 -26.17 -4.67
CA HIS A 365 5.40 -26.87 -3.39
C HIS A 365 6.04 -26.06 -2.27
N ALA A 366 5.33 -25.95 -1.14
CA ALA A 366 5.99 -25.58 0.11
C ALA A 366 6.93 -26.74 0.48
N LYS A 367 8.23 -26.45 0.58
CA LYS A 367 9.22 -27.43 1.05
C LYS A 367 9.02 -27.79 2.50
#